data_AF-A0A349X5V2-F1
#
_entry.id   AF-A0A349X5V2-F1
#
_cell.length_a   1.000
_cell.length_b   1.000
_cell.length_c   1.000
_cell.angle_alpha   90.00
_cell.angle_beta   90.00
_cell.angle_gamma   90.00
#
_symmetry.space_group_name_H-M   'P 1'
#
loop_
_entity.id
_entity.type
_entity.pdbx_description
1 polymer ?
#
loop_
_entity_poly.entity_id
_entity_poly.type
_entity_poly.pdbx_seq_one_letter_code
_entity_poly.pdbx_strand_id
1 'polypeptide(L)'
;MSNVYSTLIGSYKQSPILEILENEKPLGEKYFGLKEHFVFGKIKARLILCCIETIKQFSDTDGHLPGAGEDLLLSNEELDLNCVITHHSSFRSRTGGHVEKPYLEIRDQNGNTINFGRKRAQAIVDTEADIRKFALS
;
A
#
# COMPACT_ATOMS: atom_id res chain seq x y z
N MET A 1 -11.36 -18.24 9.25
CA MET A 1 -12.20 -17.05 8.99
C MET A 1 -11.39 -16.16 8.06
N SER A 2 -11.92 -15.82 6.90
CA SER A 2 -11.33 -14.79 6.03
C SER A 2 -11.35 -13.46 6.78
N ASN A 3 -10.28 -12.66 6.67
CA ASN A 3 -10.28 -11.31 7.22
C ASN A 3 -11.27 -10.46 6.43
N VAL A 4 -12.07 -9.63 7.10
CA VAL A 4 -12.96 -8.66 6.44
C VAL A 4 -12.28 -7.30 6.50
N TYR A 5 -12.05 -6.69 5.34
CA TYR A 5 -11.51 -5.34 5.24
C TYR A 5 -12.63 -4.32 4.98
N SER A 6 -12.50 -3.14 5.57
CA SER A 6 -13.40 -2.00 5.38
C SER A 6 -12.62 -0.69 5.35
N THR A 7 -13.27 0.40 4.97
CA THR A 7 -12.64 1.72 4.91
C THR A 7 -13.36 2.76 5.77
N LEU A 8 -12.61 3.75 6.26
CA LEU A 8 -13.12 4.92 6.99
C LEU A 8 -12.47 6.19 6.43
N ILE A 9 -13.27 7.23 6.19
CA ILE A 9 -12.74 8.55 5.83
C ILE A 9 -12.56 9.37 7.10
N GLY A 10 -11.34 9.86 7.31
CA GLY A 10 -10.98 10.75 8.41
C GLY A 10 -10.37 12.05 7.90
N SER A 11 -9.76 12.80 8.82
CA SER A 11 -8.96 13.98 8.46
C SER A 11 -7.65 14.03 9.24
N TYR A 12 -6.61 14.52 8.58
CA TYR A 12 -5.32 14.83 9.19
C TYR A 12 -4.90 16.23 8.77
N LYS A 13 -4.71 17.15 9.72
CA LYS A 13 -4.41 18.57 9.45
C LYS A 13 -5.37 19.17 8.41
N GLN A 14 -6.67 18.95 8.59
CA GLN A 14 -7.75 19.39 7.68
C GLN A 14 -7.74 18.77 6.27
N SER A 15 -6.78 17.88 5.96
CA SER A 15 -6.75 17.13 4.71
C SER A 15 -7.46 15.78 4.88
N PRO A 16 -8.29 15.35 3.92
CA PRO A 16 -8.96 14.07 4.00
C PRO A 16 -7.96 12.91 3.89
N ILE A 17 -8.19 11.87 4.68
CA ILE A 17 -7.44 10.61 4.66
C ILE A 17 -8.41 9.43 4.57
N LEU A 18 -7.97 8.37 3.91
CA LEU A 18 -8.62 7.06 3.94
C LEU A 18 -7.84 6.17 4.89
N GLU A 19 -8.56 5.49 5.78
CA GLU A 19 -8.05 4.43 6.63
C GLU A 19 -8.62 3.08 6.16
N ILE A 20 -7.77 2.07 6.04
CA ILE A 20 -8.21 0.69 5.86
C ILE A 20 -8.21 -0.02 7.21
N LEU A 21 -9.31 -0.69 7.52
CA LEU A 21 -9.56 -1.42 8.75
C LEU A 21 -9.61 -2.92 8.49
N GLU A 22 -9.23 -3.73 9.48
CA GLU A 22 -9.43 -5.17 9.52
C GLU A 22 -10.36 -5.53 10.66
N ASN A 23 -11.50 -6.15 10.34
CA ASN A 23 -12.54 -6.48 11.32
C ASN A 23 -12.88 -5.26 12.21
N GLU A 24 -13.09 -4.11 11.55
CA GLU A 24 -13.40 -2.80 12.17
C GLU A 24 -12.31 -2.22 13.09
N LYS A 25 -11.09 -2.74 13.03
CA LYS A 25 -9.95 -2.27 13.83
C LYS A 25 -8.82 -1.76 12.93
N PRO A 26 -7.92 -0.90 13.44
CA PRO A 26 -6.78 -0.39 12.67
C PRO A 26 -5.94 -1.52 12.05
N LEU A 27 -5.64 -1.42 10.75
CA LEU A 27 -4.78 -2.35 10.02
C LEU A 27 -3.29 -2.09 10.31
N GLY A 28 -2.86 -2.43 11.52
CA GLY A 28 -1.50 -2.31 11.99
C GLY A 28 -0.62 -3.51 11.63
N GLU A 29 0.68 -3.26 11.43
CA GLU A 29 1.68 -4.32 11.47
C GLU A 29 2.22 -4.47 12.89
N LYS A 30 2.31 -5.71 13.39
CA LYS A 30 2.74 -6.02 14.76
C LYS A 30 4.25 -5.84 15.01
N TYR A 31 5.01 -5.32 14.04
CA TYR A 31 6.43 -5.07 14.26
C TYR A 31 6.63 -3.78 15.04
N PHE A 32 7.50 -3.86 16.04
CA PHE A 32 7.82 -2.76 16.94
C PHE A 32 8.26 -1.52 16.14
N GLY A 33 7.51 -0.42 16.28
CA GLY A 33 7.78 0.86 15.62
C GLY A 33 7.14 1.07 14.25
N LEU A 34 6.31 0.15 13.75
CA LEU A 34 5.46 0.39 12.58
C LEU A 34 4.14 1.08 12.97
N LYS A 35 3.55 1.81 12.03
CA LYS A 35 2.30 2.55 12.24
C LYS A 35 1.14 1.58 12.49
N GLU A 36 0.43 1.83 13.59
CA GLU A 36 -0.78 1.10 14.01
C GLU A 36 -1.93 1.24 13.00
N HIS A 37 -1.98 2.36 12.29
CA HIS A 37 -2.99 2.62 11.28
C HIS A 37 -2.41 2.52 9.87
N PHE A 38 -3.19 1.96 8.94
CA PHE A 38 -2.89 2.04 7.51
C PHE A 38 -3.73 3.15 6.88
N VAL A 39 -3.16 4.36 6.88
CA VAL A 39 -3.81 5.58 6.41
C VAL A 39 -3.05 6.25 5.29
N PHE A 40 -3.77 6.86 4.35
CA PHE A 40 -3.19 7.61 3.25
C PHE A 40 -4.13 8.68 2.71
N GLY A 41 -3.55 9.78 2.21
CA GLY A 41 -4.29 10.83 1.51
C GLY A 41 -4.44 10.56 0.01
N LYS A 42 -5.12 11.46 -0.69
CA LYS A 42 -5.49 11.29 -2.12
C LYS A 42 -4.30 11.00 -3.05
N ILE A 43 -3.15 11.64 -2.85
CA ILE A 43 -1.95 11.41 -3.67
C ILE A 43 -1.52 9.93 -3.61
N LYS A 44 -1.44 9.38 -2.39
CA LYS A 44 -1.07 7.98 -2.19
C LYS A 44 -2.14 7.01 -2.64
N ALA A 45 -3.43 7.39 -2.54
CA ALA A 45 -4.52 6.61 -3.13
C ALA A 45 -4.37 6.49 -4.66
N ARG A 46 -4.01 7.58 -5.36
CA ARG A 46 -3.71 7.55 -6.80
C ARG A 46 -2.50 6.69 -7.13
N LEU A 47 -1.44 6.73 -6.32
CA LEU A 47 -0.27 5.85 -6.48
C LEU A 47 -0.64 4.37 -6.35
N ILE A 48 -1.46 4.03 -5.35
CA ILE A 48 -1.97 2.66 -5.18
C ILE A 48 -2.73 2.21 -6.43
N LEU A 49 -3.65 3.05 -6.94
CA LEU A 49 -4.46 2.71 -8.12
C LEU A 49 -3.63 2.59 -9.40
N CYS A 50 -2.59 3.40 -9.57
CA CYS A 50 -1.66 3.28 -10.68
C CYS A 50 -0.97 1.91 -10.71
N CYS A 51 -0.67 1.35 -9.53
CA CYS A 51 0.01 0.07 -9.37
C CYS A 51 -0.92 -1.11 -9.10
N ILE A 52 -2.25 -0.96 -9.23
CA ILE A 52 -3.20 -1.91 -8.64
C ILE A 52 -3.03 -3.35 -9.17
N GLU A 53 -2.71 -3.51 -10.45
CA GLU A 53 -2.48 -4.84 -11.05
C GLU A 53 -1.22 -5.51 -10.50
N THR A 54 -0.13 -4.76 -10.31
CA THR A 54 1.09 -5.26 -9.65
C THR A 54 0.83 -5.61 -8.18
N ILE A 55 -0.02 -4.84 -7.49
CA ILE A 55 -0.41 -5.11 -6.10
C ILE A 55 -1.24 -6.40 -6.01
N LYS A 56 -2.18 -6.61 -6.94
CA LYS A 56 -2.96 -7.86 -7.07
C LYS A 56 -2.03 -9.05 -7.25
N GLN A 57 -1.10 -8.96 -8.22
CA GLN A 57 -0.12 -10.00 -8.47
C GLN A 57 0.74 -10.32 -7.22
N PHE A 58 1.18 -9.28 -6.50
CA PHE A 58 1.92 -9.45 -5.26
C PHE A 58 1.08 -10.11 -4.16
N SER A 59 -0.21 -9.78 -4.05
CA SER A 59 -1.12 -10.43 -3.11
C SER A 59 -1.34 -11.89 -3.46
N ASP A 60 -1.66 -12.18 -4.72
CA ASP A 60 -2.03 -13.50 -5.23
C ASP A 60 -0.88 -14.50 -5.22
N THR A 61 0.36 -13.99 -5.33
CA THR A 61 1.58 -14.81 -5.30
C THR A 61 2.22 -14.87 -3.91
N ASP A 62 1.50 -14.54 -2.85
CA ASP A 62 2.04 -14.50 -1.48
C ASP A 62 3.31 -13.63 -1.33
N GLY A 63 3.44 -12.60 -2.16
CA GLY A 63 4.56 -11.66 -2.16
C GLY A 63 5.78 -12.11 -2.97
N HIS A 64 5.66 -13.12 -3.84
CA HIS A 64 6.77 -13.58 -4.67
C HIS A 64 6.97 -12.77 -5.95
N LEU A 65 5.91 -12.17 -6.49
CA LEU A 65 5.96 -11.35 -7.71
C LEU A 65 5.54 -9.90 -7.43
N PRO A 66 6.08 -8.89 -8.15
CA PRO A 66 7.12 -9.00 -9.19
C PRO A 66 8.47 -9.45 -8.62
N GLY A 67 9.44 -9.79 -9.48
CA GLY A 67 10.77 -10.22 -9.04
C GLY A 67 11.41 -9.22 -8.06
N ALA A 68 12.05 -9.70 -7.00
CA ALA A 68 12.67 -8.83 -6.02
C ALA A 68 13.86 -8.06 -6.62
N GLY A 69 13.97 -6.77 -6.28
CA GLY A 69 15.07 -5.92 -6.72
C GLY A 69 14.90 -5.26 -8.09
N GLU A 70 13.74 -5.45 -8.74
CA GLU A 70 13.41 -4.75 -9.99
C GLU A 70 12.52 -3.54 -9.73
N ASP A 71 12.87 -2.42 -10.36
CA ASP A 71 12.05 -1.22 -10.44
C ASP A 71 11.16 -1.33 -11.67
N LEU A 72 9.84 -1.34 -11.46
CA LEU A 72 8.87 -1.29 -12.55
C LEU A 72 8.34 0.13 -12.70
N LEU A 73 8.57 0.73 -13.87
CA LEU A 73 7.99 2.01 -14.23
C LEU A 73 6.56 1.79 -14.75
N LEU A 74 5.60 2.40 -14.07
CA LEU A 74 4.18 2.32 -14.41
C LEU A 74 3.64 3.72 -14.73
N SER A 75 2.76 3.76 -15.71
CA SER A 75 2.02 4.95 -16.12
C SER A 75 0.53 4.64 -16.12
N ASN A 76 -0.28 5.59 -15.70
CA ASN A 76 -1.73 5.48 -15.73
C ASN A 76 -2.30 6.77 -16.32
N GLU A 77 -2.86 6.66 -17.53
CA GLU A 77 -3.42 7.79 -18.28
C GLU A 77 -4.68 8.38 -17.63
N GLU A 78 -5.57 7.53 -17.08
CA GLU A 78 -6.78 7.97 -16.35
C GLU A 78 -6.42 8.88 -15.17
N LEU A 79 -5.31 8.57 -14.50
CA LEU A 79 -4.82 9.29 -13.34
C LEU A 79 -3.77 10.35 -13.68
N ASP A 80 -3.35 10.50 -14.94
CA ASP A 80 -2.23 11.37 -15.38
C ASP A 80 -1.03 11.26 -14.41
N LEU A 81 -0.56 10.03 -14.18
CA LEU A 81 0.43 9.72 -13.15
C LEU A 81 1.45 8.70 -13.64
N ASN A 82 2.72 8.97 -13.34
CA ASN A 82 3.81 8.02 -13.46
C ASN A 82 4.38 7.69 -12.08
N CYS A 83 4.73 6.44 -11.85
CA CYS A 83 5.36 6.01 -10.61
C CYS A 83 6.28 4.81 -10.82
N VAL A 84 7.13 4.57 -9.83
CA VAL A 84 7.96 3.37 -9.74
C VAL A 84 7.41 2.51 -8.63
N ILE A 85 7.27 1.21 -8.90
CA ILE A 85 7.02 0.20 -7.87
C ILE A 85 8.23 -0.74 -7.78
N THR A 86 8.74 -0.92 -6.57
CA THR A 86 9.91 -1.75 -6.28
C THR A 86 9.50 -2.86 -5.31
N HIS A 87 9.88 -4.09 -5.62
CA HIS A 87 9.71 -5.22 -4.70
C HIS A 87 10.99 -5.46 -3.89
N HIS A 88 10.83 -5.51 -2.58
CA HIS A 88 11.90 -5.85 -1.64
C HIS A 88 11.57 -7.16 -0.93
N SER A 89 12.51 -8.10 -0.89
CA SER A 89 12.35 -9.39 -0.21
C SER A 89 12.49 -9.30 1.31
N SER A 90 13.14 -8.25 1.81
CA SER A 90 13.49 -8.10 3.21
C SER A 90 13.75 -6.64 3.58
N PHE A 91 13.73 -6.36 4.88
CA PHE A 91 14.14 -5.06 5.42
C PHE A 91 14.99 -5.23 6.68
N ARG A 92 15.74 -4.17 7.03
CA ARG A 92 16.40 -4.08 8.34
C ARG A 92 15.44 -3.49 9.36
N SER A 93 15.24 -4.19 10.47
CA SER A 93 14.51 -3.67 11.62
C SER A 93 15.25 -2.49 12.25
N ARG A 94 14.56 -1.71 13.08
CA ARG A 94 15.18 -0.60 13.83
C ARG A 94 16.29 -1.06 14.79
N THR A 95 16.26 -2.33 15.20
CA THR A 95 17.29 -2.93 16.06
C THR A 95 18.45 -3.54 15.26
N GLY A 96 18.48 -3.35 13.93
CA GLY A 96 19.52 -3.85 13.04
C GLY A 96 19.33 -5.31 12.58
N GLY A 97 18.27 -5.98 13.03
CA GLY A 97 17.95 -7.35 12.62
C GLY A 97 17.46 -7.42 11.17
N HIS A 98 17.84 -8.46 10.45
CA HIS A 98 17.30 -8.74 9.12
C HIS A 98 15.93 -9.40 9.25
N VAL A 99 14.92 -8.88 8.55
CA VAL A 99 13.56 -9.44 8.54
C VAL A 99 13.23 -9.83 7.11
N GLU A 100 13.17 -11.14 6.87
CA GLU A 100 12.70 -11.72 5.60
C GLU A 100 11.18 -11.61 5.51
N LYS A 101 10.73 -10.43 5.07
CA LYS A 101 9.32 -10.19 4.80
C LYS A 101 9.20 -9.33 3.55
N PRO A 102 8.59 -9.86 2.48
CA PRO A 102 8.46 -9.11 1.24
C PRO A 102 7.53 -7.92 1.42
N TYR A 103 7.87 -6.81 0.78
CA TYR A 103 7.06 -5.61 0.74
C TYR A 103 7.25 -4.87 -0.59
N LEU A 104 6.23 -4.10 -0.94
CA LEU A 104 6.26 -3.17 -2.07
C LEU A 104 6.54 -1.77 -1.57
N GLU A 105 7.36 -1.04 -2.31
CA GLU A 105 7.52 0.41 -2.21
C GLU A 105 6.99 1.03 -3.50
N ILE A 106 6.12 2.03 -3.40
CA ILE A 106 5.66 2.82 -4.54
C ILE A 106 6.11 4.26 -4.34
N ARG A 107 6.71 4.84 -5.38
CA ARG A 107 7.25 6.21 -5.34
C ARG A 107 6.88 7.00 -6.60
N ASP A 108 6.53 8.26 -6.42
CA ASP A 108 6.42 9.23 -7.52
C ASP A 108 7.66 10.12 -7.67
N GLN A 109 7.70 10.88 -8.75
CA GLN A 109 8.76 11.86 -9.03
C GLN A 109 8.87 13.00 -8.00
N ASN A 110 7.80 13.26 -7.24
CA ASN A 110 7.74 14.32 -6.23
C ASN A 110 8.21 13.85 -4.84
N GLY A 111 8.62 12.58 -4.71
CA GLY A 111 9.07 12.00 -3.44
C GLY A 111 7.93 11.51 -2.54
N ASN A 112 6.70 11.40 -3.05
CA ASN A 112 5.62 10.72 -2.34
C ASN A 112 5.88 9.22 -2.38
N THR A 113 5.94 8.61 -1.19
CA THR A 113 6.21 7.18 -1.03
C THR A 113 5.16 6.49 -0.17
N ILE A 114 4.80 5.26 -0.53
CA ILE A 114 3.99 4.36 0.31
C ILE A 114 4.53 2.93 0.23
N ASN A 115 4.70 2.31 1.40
CA ASN A 115 5.28 0.97 1.52
C ASN A 115 4.31 0.06 2.28
N PHE A 116 4.17 -1.18 1.83
CA PHE A 116 3.29 -2.14 2.47
C PHE A 116 3.68 -3.59 2.16
N GLY A 117 3.52 -4.47 3.16
CA GLY A 117 3.65 -5.90 2.98
C GLY A 117 2.35 -6.56 2.51
N ARG A 118 2.42 -7.89 2.33
CA ARG A 118 1.34 -8.72 1.78
C ARG A 118 -0.04 -8.49 2.39
N LYS A 119 -0.13 -8.40 3.72
CA LYS A 119 -1.42 -8.20 4.41
C LYS A 119 -2.13 -6.93 3.97
N ARG A 120 -1.38 -5.85 3.80
CA ARG A 120 -1.89 -4.55 3.35
C ARG A 120 -2.14 -4.55 1.84
N ALA A 121 -1.37 -5.30 1.06
CA ALA A 121 -1.65 -5.53 -0.35
C ALA A 121 -3.03 -6.20 -0.53
N GLN A 122 -3.32 -7.28 0.21
CA GLN A 122 -4.65 -7.90 0.17
C GLN A 122 -5.75 -6.92 0.55
N ALA A 123 -5.55 -6.15 1.63
CA ALA A 123 -6.53 -5.17 2.06
C ALA A 123 -6.77 -4.05 1.03
N ILE A 124 -5.73 -3.65 0.29
CA ILE A 124 -5.84 -2.73 -0.85
C ILE A 124 -6.71 -3.34 -1.95
N VAL A 125 -6.44 -4.59 -2.33
CA VAL A 125 -7.20 -5.31 -3.37
C VAL A 125 -8.66 -5.42 -2.99
N ASP A 126 -8.95 -5.82 -1.75
CA ASP A 126 -10.32 -6.02 -1.26
C ASP A 126 -11.10 -4.70 -1.11
N THR A 127 -10.41 -3.56 -1.05
CA THR A 127 -11.01 -2.22 -0.90
C THR A 127 -10.74 -1.30 -2.10
N GLU A 128 -10.36 -1.84 -3.26
CA GLU A 128 -9.99 -1.07 -4.45
C GLU A 128 -11.06 -0.03 -4.83
N ALA A 129 -12.35 -0.43 -4.80
CA ALA A 129 -13.46 0.42 -5.17
C ALA A 129 -13.58 1.67 -4.26
N ASP A 130 -13.37 1.50 -2.96
CA ASP A 130 -13.39 2.60 -1.98
C ASP A 130 -12.19 3.52 -2.18
N ILE A 131 -11.01 2.94 -2.44
CA ILE A 131 -9.79 3.71 -2.73
C ILE A 131 -9.99 4.55 -4.00
N ARG A 132 -10.55 3.97 -5.06
CA ARG A 132 -10.89 4.67 -6.31
C ARG A 132 -11.86 5.82 -6.06
N LYS A 133 -12.94 5.56 -5.34
CA LYS A 133 -13.92 6.59 -4.97
C LYS A 133 -13.27 7.74 -4.20
N PHE A 134 -12.42 7.44 -3.22
CA PHE A 134 -11.72 8.44 -2.43
C PHE A 134 -10.71 9.26 -3.25
N ALA A 135 -9.96 8.61 -4.14
CA ALA A 135 -8.95 9.24 -4.98
C ALA A 135 -9.52 10.24 -5.99
N LEU A 136 -10.75 9.98 -6.48
CA LEU A 136 -11.41 10.72 -7.56
C LEU A 136 -12.51 11.68 -7.08
N SER A 137 -12.96 11.57 -5.83
CA SER A 137 -13.74 12.63 -5.16
C SER A 137 -12.93 13.92 -5.00
#